data_AF-A0A1M6RGD1-F1
#
_entry.id   AF-A0A1M6RGD1-F1
#
_cell.length_a   1.000
_cell.length_b   1.000
_cell.length_c   1.000
_cell.angle_alpha   90.00
_cell.angle_beta   90.00
_cell.angle_gamma   90.00
#
_symmetry.space_group_name_H-M   'P 1'
#
loop_
_entity.id
_entity.type
_entity.pdbx_description
1 polymer ?
#
loop_
_entity_poly.entity_id
_entity_poly.type
_entity_poly.pdbx_seq_one_letter_code
_entity_poly.pdbx_strand_id
1 'polypeptide(L)'
;MKLEFELYKKIYQKDVNNYIIIKDDGSYKSKGAYVKKLSSIDNDLPIVNLALKEYFIKGVPVEETINNCKDLMMFQKVVKISYKYSHTLYGNKKLPEKCLRVFASKKEDDKGVFKVKDSGRVEKIAGTPEKCFIKNENVIGKRIPKRLDKDWYIQVARKRLFDFIGKVENNE
;
A
#
# COMPACT_ATOMS: atom_id res chain seq x y z
N MET A 1 -40.88 2.69 -4.53
CA MET A 1 -39.52 2.96 -3.99
C MET A 1 -39.67 3.19 -2.50
N LYS A 2 -39.07 2.35 -1.63
CA LYS A 2 -39.08 2.54 -0.18
C LYS A 2 -37.72 3.11 0.22
N LEU A 3 -37.73 4.17 1.04
CA LEU A 3 -36.52 4.71 1.64
C LEU A 3 -36.20 3.87 2.89
N GLU A 4 -34.96 3.43 3.00
CA GLU A 4 -34.43 2.72 4.17
C GLU A 4 -33.49 3.64 4.94
N PHE A 5 -33.53 3.57 6.26
CA PHE A 5 -32.68 4.35 7.15
C PHE A 5 -31.71 3.42 7.87
N GLU A 6 -30.43 3.78 7.88
CA GLU A 6 -29.39 3.12 8.67
C GLU A 6 -28.68 4.17 9.54
N LEU A 7 -28.44 3.85 10.80
CA LEU A 7 -27.70 4.68 11.75
C LEU A 7 -26.24 4.22 11.86
N TYR A 8 -25.35 5.19 12.03
CA TYR A 8 -23.90 4.97 12.11
C TYR A 8 -23.29 5.81 13.22
N LYS A 9 -22.31 5.24 13.92
CA LYS A 9 -21.61 5.87 15.04
C LYS A 9 -20.62 6.93 14.59
N LYS A 10 -19.82 6.60 13.55
CA LYS A 10 -18.73 7.46 13.09
C LYS A 10 -18.44 7.23 11.62
N ILE A 11 -18.03 8.29 10.92
CA ILE A 11 -17.52 8.24 9.55
C ILE A 11 -16.15 8.90 9.47
N TYR A 12 -15.21 8.25 8.80
CA TYR A 12 -13.97 8.84 8.31
C TYR A 12 -14.04 8.88 6.79
N GLN A 13 -14.00 10.07 6.19
CA GLN A 13 -14.19 10.25 4.75
C GLN A 13 -13.12 11.16 4.16
N LYS A 14 -12.38 10.62 3.19
CA LYS A 14 -11.50 11.41 2.32
C LYS A 14 -12.27 11.97 1.13
N ASP A 15 -13.06 11.13 0.46
CA ASP A 15 -13.91 11.50 -0.68
C ASP A 15 -15.06 10.49 -0.87
N VAL A 16 -15.92 10.69 -1.87
CA VAL A 16 -17.09 9.83 -2.15
C VAL A 16 -16.75 8.37 -2.44
N ASN A 17 -15.50 8.08 -2.82
CA ASN A 17 -15.00 6.75 -3.12
C ASN A 17 -14.07 6.19 -2.05
N ASN A 18 -13.67 6.97 -1.05
CA ASN A 18 -12.74 6.59 0.01
C ASN A 18 -13.29 6.98 1.39
N TYR A 19 -13.92 6.02 2.07
CA TYR A 19 -14.50 6.20 3.40
C TYR A 19 -14.54 4.91 4.23
N ILE A 20 -14.58 5.08 5.56
CA ILE A 20 -14.93 4.03 6.54
C ILE A 20 -16.07 4.57 7.40
N ILE A 21 -17.13 3.76 7.53
CA ILE A 21 -18.27 4.04 8.41
C ILE A 21 -18.33 2.94 9.46
N ILE A 22 -18.40 3.33 10.72
CA ILE A 22 -18.43 2.46 11.90
C ILE A 22 -19.85 2.49 12.47
N LYS A 23 -20.42 1.31 12.75
CA LYS A 23 -21.71 1.14 13.40
C LYS A 23 -21.56 1.09 14.92
N ASP A 24 -22.67 1.21 15.65
CA ASP A 24 -22.66 1.16 17.11
C ASP A 24 -22.19 -0.18 17.68
N ASP A 25 -22.43 -1.27 16.96
CA ASP A 25 -21.96 -2.63 17.30
C ASP A 25 -20.47 -2.87 17.03
N GLY A 26 -19.74 -1.85 16.54
CA GLY A 26 -18.32 -1.96 16.17
C GLY A 26 -18.07 -2.58 14.78
N SER A 27 -19.10 -3.07 14.08
CA SER A 27 -18.99 -3.45 12.68
C SER A 27 -18.78 -2.22 11.78
N TYR A 28 -18.28 -2.44 10.57
CA TYR A 28 -17.92 -1.32 9.68
C TYR A 28 -18.21 -1.61 8.21
N LYS A 29 -18.52 -0.55 7.46
CA LYS A 29 -18.56 -0.52 5.98
C LYS A 29 -17.39 0.33 5.49
N SER A 30 -16.67 -0.14 4.48
CA SER A 30 -15.52 0.58 3.92
C SER A 30 -15.52 0.53 2.41
N LYS A 31 -15.26 1.67 1.76
CA LYS A 31 -15.11 1.79 0.31
C LYS A 31 -13.83 2.54 -0.01
N GLY A 32 -13.12 2.12 -1.06
CA GLY A 32 -11.93 2.82 -1.57
C GLY A 32 -10.64 2.02 -1.45
N ALA A 33 -9.68 2.35 -2.31
CA ALA A 33 -8.44 1.59 -2.49
C ALA A 33 -7.62 1.48 -1.19
N TYR A 34 -7.71 2.47 -0.32
CA TYR A 34 -6.93 2.53 0.93
C TYR A 34 -7.51 1.68 2.07
N VAL A 35 -8.80 1.35 1.99
CA VAL A 35 -9.54 0.72 3.10
C VAL A 35 -10.33 -0.52 2.66
N LYS A 36 -10.19 -0.93 1.39
CA LYS A 36 -10.82 -2.13 0.82
C LYS A 36 -10.38 -3.39 1.58
N LYS A 37 -11.28 -4.36 1.73
CA LYS A 37 -10.89 -5.73 2.08
C LYS A 37 -10.10 -6.31 0.92
N LEU A 38 -8.82 -6.60 1.16
CA LEU A 38 -7.95 -7.16 0.15
C LEU A 38 -8.24 -8.66 0.02
N SER A 39 -8.14 -9.15 -1.21
CA SER A 39 -8.23 -10.57 -1.52
C SER A 39 -6.84 -11.07 -1.94
N SER A 40 -6.68 -12.38 -2.06
CA SER A 40 -5.44 -12.96 -2.61
C SER A 40 -5.11 -12.44 -4.02
N ILE A 41 -6.13 -12.00 -4.77
CA ILE A 41 -6.01 -11.48 -6.14
C ILE A 41 -5.65 -9.98 -6.14
N ASP A 42 -6.15 -9.21 -5.17
CA ASP A 42 -5.94 -7.76 -5.04
C ASP A 42 -5.15 -7.49 -3.76
N ASN A 43 -3.86 -7.85 -3.79
CA ASN A 43 -2.98 -7.84 -2.63
C ASN A 43 -1.84 -6.81 -2.79
N ASP A 44 -2.15 -5.58 -3.19
CA ASP A 44 -1.19 -4.46 -3.27
C ASP A 44 -1.12 -3.69 -1.95
N LEU A 45 0.08 -3.57 -1.38
CA LEU A 45 0.34 -2.86 -0.12
C LEU A 45 -0.61 -3.25 1.04
N PRO A 46 -0.83 -4.55 1.30
CA PRO A 46 -1.83 -4.98 2.27
C PRO A 46 -1.55 -4.55 3.71
N ILE A 47 -0.27 -4.45 4.10
CA ILE A 47 0.08 -3.96 5.44
C ILE A 47 -0.38 -2.52 5.68
N VAL A 48 -0.32 -1.67 4.64
CA VAL A 48 -0.75 -0.27 4.73
C VAL A 48 -2.26 -0.20 4.93
N ASN A 49 -3.03 -1.00 4.19
CA ASN A 49 -4.49 -1.05 4.33
C ASN A 49 -4.91 -1.64 5.67
N LEU A 50 -4.18 -2.64 6.17
CA LEU A 50 -4.42 -3.20 7.51
C LEU A 50 -4.16 -2.15 8.59
N ALA A 51 -3.02 -1.45 8.53
CA ALA A 51 -2.65 -0.42 9.50
C ALA A 51 -3.69 0.71 9.57
N LEU A 52 -4.20 1.18 8.42
CA LEU A 52 -5.28 2.18 8.39
C LEU A 52 -6.55 1.66 9.06
N LYS A 53 -6.96 0.41 8.81
CA LYS A 53 -8.16 -0.16 9.44
C LYS A 53 -8.01 -0.30 10.95
N GLU A 54 -6.87 -0.83 11.41
CA GLU A 54 -6.58 -0.98 12.83
C GLU A 54 -6.59 0.38 13.53
N TYR A 55 -6.05 1.42 12.89
CA TYR A 55 -6.15 2.79 13.37
C TYR A 55 -7.61 3.28 13.47
N PHE A 56 -8.39 3.20 12.39
CA PHE A 56 -9.75 3.77 12.38
C PHE A 56 -10.72 3.03 13.28
N ILE A 57 -10.58 1.71 13.41
CA ILE A 57 -11.52 0.84 14.13
C ILE A 57 -11.11 0.69 15.59
N LYS A 58 -9.81 0.54 15.88
CA LYS A 58 -9.30 0.20 17.21
C LYS A 58 -8.41 1.28 17.83
N GLY A 59 -8.08 2.33 17.09
CA GLY A 59 -7.16 3.38 17.56
C GLY A 59 -5.69 2.94 17.62
N VAL A 60 -5.32 1.82 16.99
CA VAL A 60 -3.94 1.32 17.02
C VAL A 60 -3.06 2.17 16.09
N PRO A 61 -1.91 2.71 16.55
CA PRO A 61 -0.98 3.43 15.69
C PRO A 61 -0.53 2.60 14.49
N VAL A 62 -0.37 3.25 13.32
CA VAL A 62 -0.04 2.55 12.07
C VAL A 62 1.33 1.85 12.15
N GLU A 63 2.25 2.45 12.89
CA GLU A 63 3.60 1.97 13.17
C GLU A 63 3.57 0.63 13.89
N GLU A 64 2.69 0.49 14.88
CA GLU A 64 2.57 -0.72 15.68
C GLU A 64 2.16 -1.90 14.79
N THR A 65 1.14 -1.70 13.96
CA THR A 65 0.67 -2.73 13.02
C THR A 65 1.77 -3.15 12.03
N ILE A 66 2.50 -2.18 11.47
CA ILE A 66 3.54 -2.43 10.47
C ILE A 66 4.78 -3.10 11.11
N ASN A 67 5.20 -2.65 12.29
CA ASN A 67 6.37 -3.17 12.98
C ASN A 67 6.14 -4.59 13.52
N ASN A 68 4.93 -4.90 13.95
CA ASN A 68 4.58 -6.23 14.45
C ASN A 68 4.35 -7.27 13.34
N CYS A 69 4.17 -6.85 12.08
CA CYS A 69 4.00 -7.77 10.97
C CYS A 69 5.29 -8.55 10.64
N LYS A 70 5.14 -9.88 10.48
CA LYS A 70 6.23 -10.85 10.21
C LYS A 70 6.12 -11.54 8.85
N ASP A 71 5.05 -11.31 8.10
CA ASP A 71 4.80 -11.92 6.80
C ASP A 71 5.30 -11.01 5.67
N LEU A 72 6.24 -11.51 4.86
CA LEU A 72 6.76 -10.76 3.71
C LEU A 72 5.65 -10.40 2.71
N MET A 73 4.68 -11.30 2.50
CA MET A 73 3.60 -11.05 1.54
C MET A 73 2.83 -9.77 1.89
N MET A 74 2.77 -9.39 3.17
CA MET A 74 2.08 -8.18 3.61
C MET A 74 2.76 -6.88 3.12
N PHE A 75 4.01 -6.95 2.70
CA PHE A 75 4.80 -5.80 2.27
C PHE A 75 4.90 -5.69 0.74
N GLN A 76 4.22 -6.53 -0.01
CA GLN A 76 4.35 -6.50 -1.46
C GLN A 76 3.68 -5.27 -2.06
N LYS A 77 4.33 -4.68 -3.07
CA LYS A 77 3.70 -3.78 -4.02
C LYS A 77 3.74 -4.41 -5.40
N VAL A 78 2.60 -4.55 -6.05
CA VAL A 78 2.49 -5.12 -7.41
C VAL A 78 2.32 -3.97 -8.40
N VAL A 79 3.21 -3.90 -9.39
CA VAL A 79 3.15 -2.91 -10.46
C VAL A 79 3.16 -3.60 -11.81
N LYS A 80 2.27 -3.15 -12.71
CA LYS A 80 2.21 -3.62 -14.09
C LYS A 80 2.26 -2.42 -15.02
N ILE A 81 3.22 -2.41 -15.95
CA ILE A 81 3.25 -1.36 -16.98
C ILE A 81 2.19 -1.64 -18.04
N SER A 82 1.59 -0.57 -18.59
CA SER A 82 0.65 -0.69 -19.68
C SER A 82 1.36 -0.98 -21.00
N TYR A 83 0.59 -1.32 -22.04
CA TYR A 83 1.10 -1.55 -23.39
C TYR A 83 1.82 -0.33 -23.99
N LYS A 84 1.60 0.88 -23.45
CA LYS A 84 2.26 2.14 -23.86
C LYS A 84 3.76 2.20 -23.50
N TYR A 85 4.26 1.20 -22.78
CA TYR A 85 5.65 1.11 -22.35
C TYR A 85 6.29 -0.17 -22.91
N SER A 86 7.48 -0.02 -23.45
CA SER A 86 8.21 -1.10 -24.11
C SER A 86 8.70 -2.13 -23.08
N HIS A 87 9.33 -1.69 -21.99
CA HIS A 87 9.90 -2.56 -20.96
C HIS A 87 10.07 -1.84 -19.61
N THR A 88 10.43 -2.61 -18.59
CA THR A 88 10.79 -2.11 -17.26
C THR A 88 12.30 -2.17 -17.03
N LEU A 89 12.80 -1.34 -16.12
CA LEU A 89 14.20 -1.32 -15.69
C LEU A 89 14.30 -1.49 -14.17
N TYR A 90 15.39 -2.11 -13.72
CA TYR A 90 15.89 -2.03 -12.35
C TYR A 90 17.20 -1.22 -12.35
N GLY A 91 17.14 0.02 -11.86
CA GLY A 91 18.18 1.01 -12.19
C GLY A 91 18.28 1.17 -13.71
N ASN A 92 19.42 0.81 -14.28
CA ASN A 92 19.66 0.86 -15.73
C ASN A 92 19.50 -0.50 -16.43
N LYS A 93 19.22 -1.58 -15.66
CA LYS A 93 19.15 -2.93 -16.21
C LYS A 93 17.73 -3.23 -16.71
N LYS A 94 17.60 -3.58 -17.98
CA LYS A 94 16.34 -4.06 -18.58
C LYS A 94 15.89 -5.37 -17.92
N LEU A 95 14.61 -5.42 -17.57
CA LEU A 95 13.96 -6.61 -17.03
C LEU A 95 13.09 -7.27 -18.12
N PRO A 96 12.99 -8.61 -18.12
CA PRO A 96 12.10 -9.30 -19.05
C PRO A 96 10.62 -9.14 -18.69
N GLU A 97 10.29 -8.95 -17.40
CA GLU A 97 8.91 -8.87 -16.95
C GLU A 97 8.32 -7.45 -17.04
N LYS A 98 7.04 -7.38 -17.40
CA LYS A 98 6.23 -6.14 -17.35
C LYS A 98 5.39 -6.01 -16.08
N CYS A 99 5.33 -7.07 -15.27
CA CYS A 99 4.67 -7.12 -13.98
C CYS A 99 5.72 -7.43 -12.91
N LEU A 100 5.84 -6.55 -11.91
CA LEU A 100 6.87 -6.63 -10.88
C LEU A 100 6.21 -6.64 -9.50
N ARG A 101 6.66 -7.56 -8.65
CA ARG A 101 6.43 -7.53 -7.21
C ARG A 101 7.64 -6.88 -6.54
N VAL A 102 7.45 -5.66 -6.04
CA VAL A 102 8.49 -4.82 -5.45
C VAL A 102 8.30 -4.67 -3.95
N PHE A 103 9.41 -4.55 -3.23
CA PHE A 103 9.47 -4.37 -1.79
C PHE A 103 10.44 -3.23 -1.48
N ALA A 104 10.06 -2.32 -0.58
CA ALA A 104 10.94 -1.21 -0.20
C ALA A 104 12.21 -1.72 0.46
N SER A 105 13.33 -1.10 0.12
CA SER A 105 14.65 -1.52 0.58
C SER A 105 15.42 -0.37 1.20
N LYS A 106 16.08 -0.65 2.31
CA LYS A 106 17.07 0.24 2.93
C LYS A 106 18.51 -0.09 2.52
N LYS A 107 18.71 -1.07 1.65
CA LYS A 107 20.05 -1.42 1.15
C LYS A 107 20.51 -0.38 0.14
N GLU A 108 21.69 0.19 0.34
CA GLU A 108 22.25 1.23 -0.54
C GLU A 108 22.41 0.80 -2.00
N ASP A 109 22.80 -0.47 -2.22
CA ASP A 109 23.01 -1.01 -3.56
C ASP A 109 21.70 -1.26 -4.33
N ASP A 110 20.58 -1.39 -3.62
CA ASP A 110 19.29 -1.66 -4.24
C ASP A 110 18.83 -0.41 -5.03
N LYS A 111 18.20 -0.64 -6.18
CA LYS A 111 17.82 0.42 -7.12
C LYS A 111 16.31 0.62 -7.18
N GLY A 112 15.88 1.69 -7.85
CA GLY A 112 14.49 1.94 -8.19
C GLY A 112 14.02 1.13 -9.39
N VAL A 113 12.71 1.06 -9.58
CA VAL A 113 12.09 0.49 -10.78
C VAL A 113 11.56 1.59 -11.70
N PHE A 114 11.83 1.42 -12.99
CA PHE A 114 11.48 2.39 -14.02
C PHE A 114 10.73 1.70 -15.17
N LYS A 115 10.04 2.50 -15.98
CA LYS A 115 9.33 2.11 -17.19
C LYS A 115 9.80 2.96 -18.35
N VAL A 116 9.95 2.35 -19.51
CA VAL A 116 10.51 3.01 -20.71
C VAL A 116 9.43 3.10 -21.78
N LYS A 117 9.22 4.29 -22.34
CA LYS A 117 8.34 4.49 -23.50
C LYS A 117 9.01 3.98 -24.77
N ASP A 118 8.24 3.80 -25.84
CA ASP A 118 8.81 3.43 -27.14
C ASP A 118 9.76 4.50 -27.69
N SER A 119 9.57 5.77 -27.29
CA SER A 119 10.47 6.88 -27.58
C SER A 119 11.81 6.86 -26.81
N GLY A 120 12.04 5.86 -25.95
CA GLY A 120 13.22 5.77 -25.08
C GLY A 120 13.15 6.59 -23.79
N ARG A 121 12.08 7.38 -23.56
CA ARG A 121 11.91 8.15 -22.32
C ARG A 121 11.74 7.23 -21.12
N VAL A 122 12.59 7.41 -20.11
CA VAL A 122 12.57 6.66 -18.84
C VAL A 122 11.76 7.43 -17.80
N GLU A 123 10.86 6.74 -17.10
CA GLU A 123 10.05 7.29 -16.02
C GLU A 123 10.06 6.35 -14.82
N LYS A 124 10.15 6.88 -13.60
CA LYS A 124 9.97 6.05 -12.40
C LYS A 124 8.56 5.47 -12.36
N ILE A 125 8.42 4.22 -11.95
CA ILE A 125 7.08 3.65 -11.76
C ILE A 125 6.42 4.32 -10.55
N ALA A 126 5.28 4.98 -10.77
CA ALA A 126 4.60 5.76 -9.75
C ALA A 126 4.22 4.91 -8.52
N GLY A 127 4.35 5.51 -7.33
CA GLY A 127 4.02 4.87 -6.06
C GLY A 127 5.01 3.77 -5.61
N THR A 128 6.13 3.59 -6.32
CA THR A 128 7.21 2.69 -5.88
C THR A 128 8.25 3.43 -5.02
N PRO A 129 8.92 2.75 -4.09
CA PRO A 129 10.04 3.33 -3.32
C PRO A 129 11.22 3.72 -4.23
N GLU A 130 12.09 4.60 -3.75
CA GLU A 130 13.32 4.97 -4.47
C GLU A 130 14.30 3.80 -4.60
N LYS A 131 14.38 2.97 -3.55
CA LYS A 131 15.18 1.74 -3.54
C LYS A 131 14.26 0.57 -3.21
N CYS A 132 14.36 -0.49 -4.01
CA CYS A 132 13.58 -1.70 -3.82
C CYS A 132 14.35 -2.95 -4.20
N PHE A 133 13.82 -4.08 -3.76
CA PHE A 133 14.13 -5.36 -4.36
C PHE A 133 12.89 -5.97 -4.99
N ILE A 134 13.11 -6.74 -6.05
CA ILE A 134 12.07 -7.41 -6.81
C ILE A 134 12.04 -8.88 -6.39
N LYS A 135 10.85 -9.44 -6.17
CA LYS A 135 10.67 -10.85 -5.85
C LYS A 135 9.37 -11.39 -6.44
N ASN A 136 9.41 -11.79 -7.72
CA ASN A 136 8.26 -12.27 -8.48
C ASN A 136 7.85 -13.72 -8.13
N GLU A 137 8.76 -14.53 -7.59
CA GLU A 137 8.51 -15.89 -7.09
C GLU A 137 7.53 -15.96 -5.89
N ASN A 138 7.18 -17.15 -5.42
CA ASN A 138 6.26 -17.30 -4.29
C ASN A 138 6.82 -16.67 -2.99
N VAL A 139 6.04 -15.76 -2.39
CA VAL A 139 6.37 -15.06 -1.13
C VAL A 139 5.52 -15.47 0.07
N ILE A 140 4.55 -16.38 -0.11
CA ILE A 140 3.69 -16.88 0.97
C ILE A 140 4.54 -17.57 2.04
N GLY A 141 4.35 -17.19 3.31
CA GLY A 141 5.07 -17.76 4.45
C GLY A 141 6.56 -17.44 4.50
N LYS A 142 7.06 -16.57 3.62
CA LYS A 142 8.48 -16.17 3.63
C LYS A 142 8.72 -15.14 4.74
N ARG A 143 9.86 -15.29 5.43
CA ARG A 143 10.33 -14.33 6.44
C ARG A 143 10.70 -13.00 5.79
N ILE A 144 10.54 -11.91 6.54
CA ILE A 144 10.97 -10.57 6.16
C ILE A 144 12.51 -10.51 6.09
N PRO A 145 13.10 -10.15 4.94
CA PRO A 145 14.54 -9.92 4.82
C PRO A 145 14.97 -8.70 5.65
N LYS A 146 16.19 -8.74 6.22
CA LYS A 146 16.75 -7.61 6.99
C LYS A 146 16.82 -6.30 6.20
N ARG A 147 16.91 -6.38 4.86
CA ARG A 147 16.94 -5.21 3.96
C ARG A 147 15.59 -4.55 3.72
N LEU A 148 14.48 -5.16 4.14
CA LEU A 148 13.16 -4.55 3.99
C LEU A 148 13.13 -3.24 4.78
N ASP A 149 12.68 -2.18 4.12
CA ASP A 149 12.45 -0.88 4.73
C ASP A 149 10.99 -0.78 5.19
N LYS A 150 10.75 -0.95 6.50
CA LYS A 150 9.41 -0.79 7.08
C LYS A 150 8.97 0.67 7.16
N ASP A 151 9.91 1.60 7.29
CA ASP A 151 9.63 3.03 7.47
C ASP A 151 8.98 3.62 6.22
N TRP A 152 9.37 3.14 5.04
CA TRP A 152 8.68 3.51 3.80
C TRP A 152 7.17 3.21 3.88
N TYR A 153 6.77 2.03 4.37
CA TYR A 153 5.35 1.66 4.50
C TYR A 153 4.65 2.49 5.58
N ILE A 154 5.34 2.83 6.68
CA ILE A 154 4.83 3.72 7.73
C ILE A 154 4.54 5.10 7.12
N GLN A 155 5.46 5.64 6.34
CA GLN A 155 5.26 6.94 5.68
C GLN A 155 4.10 6.90 4.68
N VAL A 156 3.95 5.81 3.91
CA VAL A 156 2.76 5.64 3.04
C VAL A 156 1.48 5.59 3.87
N ALA A 157 1.46 4.86 5.00
CA ALA A 157 0.30 4.77 5.88
C ALA A 157 -0.05 6.13 6.50
N ARG A 158 0.92 6.85 7.05
CA ARG A 158 0.74 8.21 7.59
C ARG A 158 0.21 9.18 6.55
N LYS A 159 0.75 9.16 5.32
CA LYS A 159 0.26 10.00 4.23
C LYS A 159 -1.20 9.69 3.89
N ARG A 160 -1.56 8.42 3.76
CA ARG A 160 -2.95 8.03 3.49
C ARG A 160 -3.86 8.39 4.64
N LEU A 161 -3.42 8.21 5.88
CA LEU A 161 -4.16 8.59 7.07
C LEU A 161 -4.44 10.10 7.07
N PHE A 162 -3.41 10.91 6.80
CA PHE A 162 -3.52 12.36 6.65
C PHE A 162 -4.56 12.75 5.60
N ASP A 163 -4.64 12.05 4.45
CA ASP A 163 -5.67 12.31 3.45
C ASP A 163 -7.11 12.11 3.98
N PHE A 164 -7.33 11.34 5.05
CA PHE A 164 -8.65 11.17 5.69
C PHE A 164 -8.91 12.17 6.82
N ILE A 165 -7.89 12.55 7.59
CA ILE A 165 -8.08 13.29 8.85
C ILE A 165 -7.59 14.75 8.80
N GLY A 166 -6.80 15.13 7.78
CA GLY A 166 -6.30 16.49 7.57
C GLY A 166 -5.23 16.98 8.56
N LYS A 167 -5.26 16.56 9.83
CA LYS A 167 -4.18 16.76 10.82
C LYS A 167 -4.03 15.49 11.66
N VAL A 168 -2.81 14.96 11.72
CA VAL A 168 -2.45 13.98 12.75
C VAL A 168 -2.16 14.80 14.00
N GLU A 169 -3.04 14.78 14.98
CA GLU A 169 -2.72 15.34 16.29
C GLU A 169 -1.56 14.48 16.85
N ASN A 170 -0.40 15.11 17.01
CA ASN A 170 0.67 14.55 17.82
C ASN A 170 0.18 14.69 19.25
N ASN A 171 -0.23 13.59 19.87
CA ASN A 171 -0.36 13.55 21.31
C ASN A 171 1.07 13.61 21.88
N GLU A 172 1.47 14.82 22.29
CA GLU A 172 2.59 15.04 23.21
C GLU A 172 2.26 14.48 24.60
#